data_AF-A0A8S3HWT6-F1
#
_entry.id   AF-A0A8S3HWT6-F1
#
_cell.length_a   1.000
_cell.length_b   1.000
_cell.length_c   1.000
_cell.angle_alpha   90.00
_cell.angle_beta   90.00
_cell.angle_gamma   90.00
#
_symmetry.space_group_name_H-M   'P 1'
#
loop_
_entity.id
_entity.type
_entity.pdbx_description
1 polymer ?
#
loop_
_entity_poly.entity_id
_entity_poly.type
_entity_poly.pdbx_seq_one_letter_code
_entity_poly.pdbx_strand_id
1 'polypeptide(L)'
;ENAIIEEAFSTLKKTHVIIDDYHIDFEHRVQIANDDKTKQRPIKRVEMNKEEGGRLREARFMPNPIVPSSSFHGLVGLRKIFIDSFMKSIDLKSVNDWEKRKYEIVEKAKLGILHEGQLVGKQCEANWIVEQLEKVKDKTKKDIGECCVYIYTLESFLYKILNHAMRLIGDIDHENSWQSAQLTDEMIAAYQHVARSKDPRRSFQAFTSCSRNRAKAEQFGNALFVLNAENRISYRTLNMDISALSTYPDEEEILIRPGRSFKIERVEFDKTKNKHIIYLTSISTSDAN
;
A
#
# COMPACT_ATOMS: atom_id res chain seq x y z
N GLU A 1 10.40 -6.49 -7.99
CA GLU A 1 11.21 -7.00 -9.15
C GLU A 1 12.02 -5.91 -9.88
N ASN A 2 11.40 -4.87 -10.47
CA ASN A 2 12.13 -3.84 -11.25
C ASN A 2 13.33 -3.21 -10.52
N ALA A 3 13.22 -2.97 -9.21
CA ALA A 3 14.33 -2.44 -8.41
C ALA A 3 15.54 -3.38 -8.37
N ILE A 4 15.30 -4.69 -8.33
CA ILE A 4 16.35 -5.74 -8.36
C ILE A 4 17.04 -5.73 -9.72
N ILE A 5 16.25 -5.64 -10.80
CA ILE A 5 16.74 -5.58 -12.18
C ILE A 5 17.61 -4.34 -12.38
N GLU A 6 17.12 -3.17 -11.96
CA GLU A 6 17.83 -1.90 -12.15
C GLU A 6 19.11 -1.84 -11.31
N GLU A 7 19.11 -2.35 -10.06
CA GLU A 7 20.33 -2.44 -9.26
C GLU A 7 21.37 -3.37 -9.90
N ALA A 8 20.93 -4.53 -10.40
CA ALA A 8 21.82 -5.47 -11.10
C ALA A 8 22.41 -4.87 -12.39
N PHE A 9 21.59 -4.21 -13.21
CA PHE A 9 21.98 -3.66 -14.50
C PHE A 9 22.79 -2.36 -14.35
N SER A 10 22.27 -1.37 -13.63
CA SER A 10 22.81 -0.02 -13.60
C SER A 10 23.90 0.14 -12.54
N THR A 11 23.68 -0.37 -11.33
CA THR A 11 24.59 -0.18 -10.20
C THR A 11 25.72 -1.22 -10.20
N LEU A 12 25.38 -2.50 -10.35
CA LEU A 12 26.34 -3.60 -10.24
C LEU A 12 26.97 -4.01 -11.57
N LYS A 13 26.48 -3.49 -12.71
CA LYS A 13 26.96 -3.82 -14.06
C LYS A 13 27.03 -5.32 -14.33
N LYS A 14 26.06 -6.08 -13.81
CA LYS A 14 25.98 -7.54 -14.04
C LYS A 14 25.54 -7.82 -15.48
N THR A 15 25.96 -8.96 -16.01
CA THR A 15 25.51 -9.47 -17.32
C THR A 15 24.18 -10.21 -17.24
N HIS A 16 23.82 -10.70 -16.06
CA HIS A 16 22.57 -11.40 -15.80
C HIS A 16 22.03 -11.12 -14.40
N VAL A 17 20.73 -11.34 -14.20
CA VAL A 17 20.08 -11.31 -12.89
C VAL A 17 19.05 -12.45 -12.80
N ILE A 18 19.03 -13.15 -11.67
CA ILE A 18 18.07 -14.22 -11.38
C ILE A 18 16.96 -13.65 -10.50
N ILE A 19 15.70 -13.93 -10.85
CA ILE A 19 14.50 -13.43 -10.19
C ILE A 19 13.50 -14.57 -10.10
N ASP A 20 13.30 -15.15 -8.92
CA ASP A 20 12.24 -16.12 -8.61
C ASP A 20 11.93 -17.13 -9.74
N ASP A 21 10.99 -16.82 -10.64
CA ASP A 21 10.51 -17.64 -11.75
C ASP A 21 11.30 -17.52 -13.07
N TYR A 22 12.16 -16.51 -13.22
CA TYR A 22 12.96 -16.30 -14.43
C TYR A 22 14.38 -15.76 -14.13
N HIS A 23 15.18 -15.63 -15.18
CA HIS A 23 16.38 -14.80 -15.15
C HIS A 23 16.41 -13.92 -16.41
N ILE A 24 17.11 -12.79 -16.30
CA ILE A 24 17.33 -11.86 -17.39
C ILE A 24 18.79 -11.93 -17.77
N ASP A 25 19.03 -12.11 -19.07
CA ASP A 25 20.31 -11.90 -19.71
C ASP A 25 20.31 -10.50 -20.35
N PHE A 26 21.14 -9.61 -19.81
CA PHE A 26 21.21 -8.22 -20.26
C PHE A 26 22.01 -8.06 -21.55
N GLU A 27 22.95 -8.97 -21.82
CA GLU A 27 23.79 -8.95 -23.01
C GLU A 27 22.97 -9.34 -24.23
N HIS A 28 22.20 -10.43 -24.12
CA HIS A 28 21.33 -10.92 -25.18
C HIS A 28 19.94 -10.28 -25.17
N ARG A 29 19.61 -9.50 -24.14
CA ARG A 29 18.31 -8.84 -23.93
C ARG A 29 17.14 -9.82 -24.00
N VAL A 30 17.26 -10.91 -23.25
CA VAL A 30 16.22 -11.94 -23.14
C VAL A 30 15.88 -12.21 -21.69
N GLN A 31 14.61 -12.49 -21.45
CA GLN A 31 14.14 -13.13 -20.22
C GLN A 31 13.93 -14.61 -20.52
N ILE A 32 14.39 -15.47 -19.62
CA ILE A 32 14.38 -16.93 -19.75
C ILE A 32 13.72 -17.51 -18.50
N ALA A 33 12.71 -18.37 -18.66
CA ALA A 33 12.08 -19.04 -17.52
C ALA A 33 13.07 -20.00 -16.83
N ASN A 34 13.03 -20.06 -15.50
CA ASN A 34 13.97 -20.89 -14.72
C ASN A 34 13.68 -22.39 -14.84
N ASP A 35 12.41 -22.74 -15.05
CA ASP A 35 11.92 -24.12 -15.20
C ASP A 35 12.04 -24.65 -16.64
N ASP A 36 12.09 -23.75 -17.63
CA ASP A 36 12.09 -24.11 -19.04
C ASP A 36 12.90 -23.12 -19.89
N LYS A 37 14.10 -23.54 -20.29
CA LYS A 37 15.01 -22.74 -21.12
C LYS A 37 14.47 -22.43 -22.52
N THR A 38 13.44 -23.15 -22.99
CA THR A 38 12.81 -22.88 -24.28
C THR A 38 11.80 -21.73 -24.20
N LYS A 39 11.28 -21.44 -23.00
CA LYS A 39 10.40 -20.29 -22.76
C LYS A 39 11.22 -19.03 -22.56
N GLN A 40 11.45 -18.33 -23.66
CA GLN A 40 12.16 -17.07 -23.69
C GLN A 40 11.30 -15.97 -24.29
N ARG A 41 11.52 -14.74 -23.82
CA ARG A 41 10.95 -13.55 -24.44
C ARG A 41 11.99 -12.43 -24.56
N PRO A 42 12.00 -11.67 -25.66
CA PRO A 42 12.86 -10.51 -25.77
C PRO A 42 12.45 -9.45 -24.74
N ILE A 43 13.45 -8.75 -24.21
CA ILE A 43 13.25 -7.61 -23.32
C ILE A 43 13.84 -6.35 -23.93
N LYS A 44 13.32 -5.20 -23.50
CA LYS A 44 13.89 -3.89 -23.83
C LYS A 44 13.85 -3.02 -22.58
N ARG A 45 14.93 -2.27 -22.36
CA ARG A 45 14.91 -1.19 -21.37
C ARG A 45 14.01 -0.08 -21.92
N VAL A 46 13.10 0.38 -21.09
CA VAL A 46 12.24 1.53 -21.40
C VAL A 46 12.59 2.59 -20.37
N GLU A 47 13.22 3.67 -20.83
CA GLU A 47 13.37 4.88 -20.02
C GLU A 47 12.03 5.61 -20.06
N MET A 48 11.36 5.73 -18.92
CA MET A 48 10.07 6.40 -18.86
C MET A 48 10.29 7.90 -19.00
N ASN A 49 9.80 8.48 -20.10
CA ASN A 49 9.68 9.92 -20.19
C ASN A 49 8.71 10.40 -19.10
N LYS A 50 9.14 11.39 -18.30
CA LYS A 50 8.28 12.04 -17.29
C LYS A 50 7.00 12.62 -17.91
N GLU A 51 7.05 12.98 -19.19
CA GLU A 51 5.93 13.57 -19.94
C GLU A 51 4.87 12.53 -20.36
N GLU A 52 5.24 11.26 -20.55
CA GLU A 52 4.29 10.18 -20.91
C GLU A 52 3.54 9.59 -19.70
N GLY A 53 3.63 10.27 -18.56
CA GLY A 53 2.73 10.06 -17.44
C GLY A 53 3.11 8.94 -16.48
N GLY A 54 4.32 8.39 -16.54
CA GLY A 54 4.85 7.41 -15.58
C GLY A 54 4.03 6.11 -15.49
N ARG A 55 4.65 5.00 -15.09
CA ARG A 55 3.89 3.78 -14.80
C ARG A 55 3.14 4.02 -13.51
N LEU A 56 1.82 3.91 -13.55
CA LEU A 56 0.98 4.01 -12.36
C LEU A 56 0.80 2.62 -11.76
N ARG A 57 0.83 2.51 -10.43
CA ARG A 57 0.49 1.29 -9.71
C ARG A 57 -1.02 1.15 -9.67
N GLU A 58 -1.59 0.57 -10.72
CA GLU A 58 -3.05 0.39 -10.84
C GLU A 58 -3.68 -0.18 -9.56
N ALA A 59 -3.08 -1.23 -9.00
CA ALA A 59 -3.55 -1.88 -7.77
C ALA A 59 -3.73 -0.93 -6.56
N ARG A 60 -3.03 0.21 -6.53
CA ARG A 60 -3.18 1.22 -5.45
C ARG A 60 -4.40 2.11 -5.65
N PHE A 61 -4.79 2.33 -6.90
CA PHE A 61 -5.91 3.21 -7.28
C PHE A 61 -7.22 2.43 -7.41
N MET A 62 -7.15 1.10 -7.35
CA MET A 62 -8.33 0.28 -7.21
C MET A 62 -9.04 0.59 -5.89
N PRO A 63 -10.39 0.59 -5.89
CA PRO A 63 -11.15 0.79 -4.68
C PRO A 63 -10.61 -0.13 -3.58
N ASN A 64 -10.30 0.47 -2.44
CA ASN A 64 -10.29 -0.23 -1.17
C ASN A 64 -11.68 0.02 -0.59
N PRO A 65 -12.70 -0.80 -0.93
CA PRO A 65 -14.03 -0.53 -0.43
C PRO A 65 -13.98 -0.30 1.08
N ILE A 66 -14.75 0.66 1.53
CA ILE A 66 -15.03 0.80 2.94
C ILE A 66 -16.27 -0.04 3.08
N VAL A 67 -16.25 -1.10 3.90
CA VAL A 67 -17.46 -1.90 4.18
C VAL A 67 -18.54 -0.94 4.69
N PRO A 68 -19.56 -0.59 3.88
CA PRO A 68 -20.47 0.50 4.25
C PRO A 68 -21.42 0.07 5.36
N SER A 69 -21.66 -1.25 5.47
CA SER A 69 -22.54 -1.91 6.43
C SER A 69 -22.03 -1.87 7.87
N SER A 70 -20.73 -1.63 8.09
CA SER A 70 -20.14 -1.56 9.42
C SER A 70 -19.73 -0.12 9.73
N SER A 71 -20.44 0.54 10.64
CA SER A 71 -19.99 1.85 11.15
C SER A 71 -18.84 1.62 12.13
N PHE A 72 -17.61 1.72 11.64
CA PHE A 72 -16.41 1.65 12.49
C PHE A 72 -16.19 2.92 13.33
N HIS A 73 -17.20 3.79 13.45
CA HIS A 73 -17.09 5.09 14.09
C HIS A 73 -16.75 5.03 15.61
N GLY A 74 -16.89 3.87 16.26
CA GLY A 74 -16.42 3.63 17.64
C GLY A 74 -15.11 2.82 17.75
N LEU A 75 -14.53 2.39 16.62
CA LEU A 75 -13.40 1.45 16.56
C LEU A 75 -12.05 2.14 16.31
N VAL A 76 -11.95 3.43 16.68
CA VAL A 76 -10.69 4.20 16.73
C VAL A 76 -9.60 3.46 17.54
N GLY A 77 -10.00 2.48 18.37
CA GLY A 77 -9.12 1.59 19.14
C GLY A 77 -8.53 0.39 18.39
N LEU A 78 -8.98 0.01 17.17
CA LEU A 78 -8.47 -1.19 16.50
C LEU A 78 -7.01 -1.09 16.11
N ARG A 79 -6.47 0.11 15.84
CA ARG A 79 -5.02 0.28 15.66
C ARG A 79 -4.27 -0.12 16.93
N LYS A 80 -4.75 0.33 18.09
CA LYS A 80 -4.12 0.00 19.37
C LYS A 80 -4.30 -1.48 19.66
N ILE A 81 -5.49 -2.05 19.43
CA ILE A 81 -5.74 -3.49 19.61
C ILE A 81 -4.88 -4.33 18.67
N PHE A 82 -4.75 -3.94 17.40
CA PHE A 82 -3.89 -4.61 16.42
C PHE A 82 -2.43 -4.49 16.81
N ILE A 83 -1.94 -3.28 17.08
CA ILE A 83 -0.55 -3.08 17.50
C ILE A 83 -0.30 -3.86 18.79
N ASP A 84 -1.17 -3.78 19.78
CA ASP A 84 -1.00 -4.48 21.06
C ASP A 84 -1.08 -6.01 20.86
N SER A 85 -1.97 -6.52 20.01
CA SER A 85 -2.11 -7.96 19.72
C SER A 85 -0.95 -8.49 18.89
N PHE A 86 -0.51 -7.74 17.88
CA PHE A 86 0.67 -8.04 17.09
C PHE A 86 1.93 -8.01 17.96
N MET A 87 2.11 -6.95 18.75
CA MET A 87 3.23 -6.82 19.67
C MET A 87 3.25 -7.99 20.67
N LYS A 88 2.10 -8.42 21.20
CA LYS A 88 2.00 -9.64 22.00
C LYS A 88 2.38 -10.90 21.22
N SER A 89 1.90 -11.06 20.00
CA SER A 89 2.17 -12.26 19.19
C SER A 89 3.64 -12.41 18.82
N ILE A 90 4.39 -11.30 18.75
CA ILE A 90 5.83 -11.31 18.52
C ILE A 90 6.66 -11.11 19.79
N ASP A 91 6.06 -11.29 20.98
CA ASP A 91 6.68 -11.15 22.31
C ASP A 91 7.38 -9.79 22.54
N LEU A 92 6.82 -8.74 21.97
CA LEU A 92 7.26 -7.38 22.18
C LEU A 92 6.44 -6.70 23.31
N LYS A 93 7.04 -6.58 24.50
CA LYS A 93 6.40 -5.95 25.69
C LYS A 93 6.08 -4.45 25.55
N SER A 94 6.86 -3.67 24.79
CA SER A 94 6.61 -2.25 24.51
C SER A 94 7.48 -1.70 23.37
N VAL A 95 6.99 -0.74 22.58
CA VAL A 95 7.78 0.03 21.60
C VAL A 95 8.38 1.32 22.18
N ASN A 96 8.12 1.62 23.46
CA ASN A 96 8.52 2.89 24.06
C ASN A 96 10.03 3.03 24.25
N ASP A 97 10.77 1.92 24.27
CA ASP A 97 12.24 1.91 24.31
C ASP A 97 12.80 1.54 22.93
N TRP A 98 12.56 2.41 21.95
CA TRP A 98 12.94 2.18 20.55
C TRP A 98 14.42 1.86 20.40
N GLU A 99 15.31 2.60 21.07
CA GLU A 99 16.77 2.42 20.91
C GLU A 99 17.25 1.05 21.38
N LYS A 100 16.67 0.48 22.44
CA LYS A 100 17.03 -0.87 22.88
C LYS A 100 16.46 -1.97 22.00
N ARG A 101 15.34 -1.69 21.33
CA ARG A 101 14.54 -2.73 20.65
C ARG A 101 14.57 -2.68 19.13
N LYS A 102 15.13 -1.63 18.53
CA LYS A 102 15.14 -1.46 17.07
C LYS A 102 15.73 -2.68 16.36
N TYR A 103 16.81 -3.25 16.89
CA TYR A 103 17.44 -4.45 16.32
C TYR A 103 16.54 -5.68 16.41
N GLU A 104 15.89 -5.91 17.55
CA GLU A 104 14.94 -7.00 17.74
C GLU A 104 13.74 -6.88 16.78
N ILE A 105 13.22 -5.66 16.61
CA ILE A 105 12.10 -5.37 15.72
C ILE A 105 12.50 -5.60 14.25
N VAL A 106 13.66 -5.07 13.84
CA VAL A 106 14.16 -5.26 12.47
C VAL A 106 14.41 -6.74 12.19
N GLU A 107 15.00 -7.47 13.14
CA GLU A 107 15.27 -8.90 12.96
C GLU A 107 13.99 -9.73 12.83
N LYS A 108 12.99 -9.47 13.67
CA LYS A 108 11.67 -10.12 13.55
C LYS A 108 10.99 -9.78 12.23
N ALA A 109 11.10 -8.52 11.77
CA ALA A 109 10.56 -8.12 10.48
C ALA A 109 11.26 -8.87 9.33
N LYS A 110 12.58 -9.01 9.36
CA LYS A 110 13.34 -9.77 8.36
C LYS A 110 12.88 -11.22 8.28
N LEU A 111 12.77 -11.90 9.42
CA LEU A 111 12.29 -13.27 9.47
C LEU A 111 10.89 -13.42 8.89
N GLY A 112 9.96 -12.51 9.23
CA GLY A 112 8.61 -12.51 8.67
C GLY A 112 8.60 -12.29 7.16
N ILE A 113 9.37 -11.33 6.65
CA ILE A 113 9.47 -11.03 5.21
C ILE A 113 10.01 -12.23 4.44
N LEU A 114 11.04 -12.90 4.96
CA LEU A 114 11.61 -14.11 4.34
C LEU A 114 10.59 -15.26 4.32
N HIS A 115 9.89 -15.47 5.43
CA HIS A 115 8.88 -16.51 5.55
C HIS A 115 7.73 -16.32 4.55
N GLU A 116 7.14 -15.13 4.53
CA GLU A 116 6.05 -14.80 3.60
C GLU A 116 6.52 -14.86 2.14
N GLY A 117 7.73 -14.37 1.86
CA GLY A 117 8.36 -14.47 0.55
C GLY A 117 8.48 -15.92 0.08
N GLN A 118 8.89 -16.83 0.97
CA GLN A 118 8.96 -18.25 0.67
C GLN A 118 7.57 -18.84 0.35
N LEU A 119 6.55 -18.52 1.16
CA LEU A 119 5.18 -19.03 0.98
C LEU A 119 4.56 -18.63 -0.36
N VAL A 120 4.86 -17.43 -0.85
CA VAL A 120 4.31 -16.92 -2.12
C VAL A 120 5.26 -17.09 -3.32
N GLY A 121 6.38 -17.79 -3.14
CA GLY A 121 7.35 -18.03 -4.21
C GLY A 121 8.10 -16.77 -4.67
N LYS A 122 8.30 -15.80 -3.78
CA LYS A 122 8.99 -14.51 -4.00
C LYS A 122 10.25 -14.36 -3.13
N GLN A 123 11.08 -15.40 -3.11
CA GLN A 123 12.27 -15.47 -2.25
C GLN A 123 13.34 -14.43 -2.62
N CYS A 124 13.61 -14.23 -3.91
CA CYS A 124 14.55 -13.22 -4.39
C CYS A 124 14.09 -11.81 -4.01
N GLU A 125 12.81 -11.50 -4.20
CA GLU A 125 12.24 -10.22 -3.77
C GLU A 125 12.31 -10.05 -2.24
N ALA A 126 12.02 -11.09 -1.47
CA ALA A 126 12.08 -11.05 0.00
C ALA A 126 13.50 -10.82 0.51
N ASN A 127 14.50 -11.52 -0.04
CA ASN A 127 15.90 -11.33 0.29
C ASN A 127 16.33 -9.88 0.01
N TRP A 128 15.98 -9.35 -1.16
CA TRP A 128 16.31 -7.98 -1.53
C TRP A 128 15.67 -6.95 -0.58
N ILE A 129 14.41 -7.14 -0.19
CA ILE A 129 13.73 -6.27 0.79
C ILE A 129 14.47 -6.31 2.14
N VAL A 130 14.85 -7.51 2.60
CA VAL A 130 15.62 -7.68 3.83
C VAL A 130 16.97 -6.98 3.77
N GLU A 131 17.67 -7.05 2.64
CA GLU A 131 18.93 -6.31 2.44
C GLU A 131 18.72 -4.79 2.56
N GLN A 132 17.61 -4.24 2.05
CA GLN A 132 17.33 -2.81 2.21
C GLN A 132 17.11 -2.43 3.68
N LEU A 133 16.41 -3.25 4.46
CA LEU A 133 16.23 -3.04 5.90
C LEU A 133 17.57 -3.14 6.65
N GLU A 134 18.41 -4.10 6.28
CA GLU A 134 19.72 -4.32 6.90
C GLU A 134 20.64 -3.09 6.72
N LYS A 135 20.60 -2.44 5.54
CA LYS A 135 21.37 -1.21 5.24
C LYS A 135 21.03 -0.03 6.15
N VAL A 136 19.88 -0.05 6.84
CA VAL A 136 19.41 1.04 7.71
C VAL A 136 19.26 0.65 9.18
N LYS A 137 19.54 -0.60 9.56
CA LYS A 137 19.28 -1.10 10.93
C LYS A 137 19.98 -0.32 12.05
N ASP A 138 21.18 0.19 11.77
CA ASP A 138 22.00 0.94 12.73
C ASP A 138 21.70 2.45 12.72
N LYS A 139 20.81 2.91 11.82
CA LYS A 139 20.47 4.32 11.63
C LYS A 139 19.38 4.79 12.61
N THR A 140 18.89 6.00 12.43
CA THR A 140 17.86 6.58 13.29
C THR A 140 16.50 5.94 13.06
N LYS A 141 15.58 6.11 14.02
CA LYS A 141 14.17 5.74 13.85
C LYS A 141 13.55 6.28 12.57
N LYS A 142 13.93 7.51 12.20
CA LYS A 142 13.44 8.18 11.00
C LYS A 142 13.90 7.46 9.75
N ASP A 143 15.20 7.15 9.65
CA ASP A 143 15.77 6.46 8.48
C ASP A 143 15.16 5.08 8.27
N ILE A 144 14.95 4.31 9.36
CA ILE A 144 14.27 3.02 9.30
C ILE A 144 12.82 3.20 8.84
N GLY A 145 12.11 4.20 9.38
CA GLY A 145 10.75 4.54 8.98
C GLY A 145 10.64 4.90 7.50
N GLU A 146 11.54 5.73 6.99
CA GLU A 146 11.61 6.11 5.58
C GLU A 146 11.90 4.90 4.68
N CYS A 147 12.80 4.00 5.10
CA CYS A 147 13.04 2.74 4.41
C CYS A 147 11.79 1.85 4.34
N CYS A 148 11.06 1.70 5.46
CA CYS A 148 9.80 0.95 5.47
C CYS A 148 8.74 1.57 4.54
N VAL A 149 8.66 2.90 4.49
CA VAL A 149 7.76 3.61 3.57
C VAL A 149 8.17 3.37 2.12
N TYR A 150 9.45 3.48 1.81
CA TYR A 150 9.99 3.16 0.49
C TYR A 150 9.62 1.74 0.07
N ILE A 151 9.87 0.75 0.94
CA ILE A 151 9.52 -0.67 0.71
C ILE A 151 8.02 -0.83 0.48
N TYR A 152 7.17 -0.15 1.26
CA TYR A 152 5.72 -0.16 1.08
C TYR A 152 5.29 0.42 -0.27
N THR A 153 6.04 1.38 -0.83
CA THR A 153 5.72 1.95 -2.15
C THR A 153 6.07 1.03 -3.32
N LEU A 154 6.87 0.00 -3.08
CA LEU A 154 7.22 -0.97 -4.11
C LEU A 154 5.97 -1.74 -4.55
N GLU A 155 5.89 -2.04 -5.84
CA GLU A 155 4.94 -3.02 -6.36
C GLU A 155 5.41 -4.45 -5.99
N SER A 156 5.48 -4.74 -4.69
CA SER A 156 6.03 -5.98 -4.12
C SER A 156 4.93 -6.87 -3.52
N PHE A 157 5.27 -8.14 -3.26
CA PHE A 157 4.38 -9.03 -2.51
C PHE A 157 4.04 -8.48 -1.11
N LEU A 158 4.99 -7.82 -0.45
CA LEU A 158 4.86 -7.37 0.94
C LEU A 158 3.78 -6.29 1.10
N TYR A 159 3.72 -5.32 0.18
CA TYR A 159 2.66 -4.30 0.16
C TYR A 159 1.26 -4.94 0.08
N LYS A 160 1.11 -5.98 -0.76
CA LYS A 160 -0.15 -6.68 -0.97
C LYS A 160 -0.56 -7.44 0.29
N ILE A 161 0.36 -8.21 0.88
CA ILE A 161 0.12 -8.97 2.12
C ILE A 161 -0.23 -8.02 3.27
N LEU A 162 0.52 -6.94 3.46
CA LEU A 162 0.28 -6.01 4.56
C LEU A 162 -1.13 -5.41 4.49
N ASN A 163 -1.52 -4.92 3.31
CA ASN A 163 -2.87 -4.36 3.10
C ASN A 163 -3.96 -5.42 3.23
N HIS A 164 -3.73 -6.63 2.76
CA HIS A 164 -4.67 -7.73 2.92
C HIS A 164 -4.85 -8.11 4.40
N ALA A 165 -3.76 -8.33 5.13
CA ALA A 165 -3.79 -8.66 6.55
C ALA A 165 -4.50 -7.58 7.37
N MET A 166 -4.25 -6.30 7.11
CA MET A 166 -4.95 -5.22 7.84
C MET A 166 -6.45 -5.13 7.54
N ARG A 167 -6.89 -5.59 6.36
CA ARG A 167 -8.32 -5.62 5.99
C ARG A 167 -9.07 -6.78 6.65
N LEU A 168 -8.40 -7.92 6.84
CA LEU A 168 -8.98 -9.10 7.50
C LEU A 168 -9.18 -8.91 9.02
N ILE A 169 -8.51 -7.93 9.63
CA ILE A 169 -8.70 -7.63 11.04
C ILE A 169 -10.10 -7.03 11.25
N GLY A 170 -11.03 -7.90 11.63
CA GLY A 170 -12.41 -7.54 11.96
C GLY A 170 -13.47 -8.34 11.20
N ASP A 171 -13.10 -9.14 10.18
CA ASP A 171 -14.07 -9.93 9.44
C ASP A 171 -13.43 -11.11 8.68
N ILE A 172 -13.75 -12.34 9.10
CA ILE A 172 -13.22 -13.60 8.53
C ILE A 172 -13.97 -14.00 7.26
N ASP A 173 -15.21 -13.52 7.07
CA ASP A 173 -16.03 -13.84 5.90
C ASP A 173 -15.68 -12.98 4.68
N HIS A 174 -14.73 -12.04 4.84
CA HIS A 174 -14.42 -10.99 3.88
C HIS A 174 -13.33 -11.32 2.86
N GLU A 175 -12.75 -12.52 2.81
CA GLU A 175 -11.64 -12.79 1.87
C GLU A 175 -12.09 -12.80 0.39
N ASN A 176 -13.34 -13.18 0.11
CA ASN A 176 -13.83 -13.42 -1.26
C ASN A 176 -14.42 -12.19 -1.98
N SER A 177 -14.72 -11.09 -1.28
CA SER A 177 -15.47 -9.95 -1.84
C SER A 177 -14.59 -8.85 -2.47
N TRP A 178 -13.27 -8.91 -2.36
CA TRP A 178 -12.36 -7.76 -2.59
C TRP A 178 -11.48 -7.88 -3.83
N GLN A 179 -11.71 -8.90 -4.65
CA GLN A 179 -10.92 -9.12 -5.86
C GLN A 179 -11.32 -8.22 -7.04
N SER A 180 -12.38 -7.43 -6.91
CA SER A 180 -12.87 -6.54 -7.97
C SER A 180 -12.29 -5.12 -7.85
N ALA A 181 -11.63 -4.69 -8.93
CA ALA A 181 -11.22 -3.33 -9.26
C ALA A 181 -12.38 -2.30 -9.33
N GLN A 182 -13.62 -2.77 -9.21
CA GLN A 182 -14.84 -2.02 -9.47
C GLN A 182 -15.79 -2.21 -8.29
N LEU A 183 -16.37 -1.11 -7.80
CA LEU A 183 -17.46 -1.20 -6.84
C LEU A 183 -18.68 -1.81 -7.54
N THR A 184 -19.35 -2.76 -6.90
CA THR A 184 -20.63 -3.24 -7.40
C THR A 184 -21.72 -2.19 -7.18
N ASP A 185 -22.84 -2.32 -7.89
CA ASP A 185 -23.99 -1.41 -7.73
C ASP A 185 -24.53 -1.45 -6.29
N GLU A 186 -24.50 -2.61 -5.63
CA GLU A 186 -24.89 -2.76 -4.22
C GLU A 186 -23.98 -1.96 -3.30
N MET A 187 -22.67 -1.98 -3.55
CA MET A 187 -21.70 -1.22 -2.77
C MET A 187 -21.90 0.28 -2.95
N ILE A 188 -22.12 0.74 -4.19
CA ILE A 188 -22.44 2.14 -4.51
C ILE A 188 -23.74 2.56 -3.82
N ALA A 189 -24.79 1.74 -3.90
CA ALA A 189 -26.07 1.99 -3.22
C ALA A 189 -25.88 2.08 -1.71
N ALA A 190 -25.01 1.25 -1.13
CA ALA A 190 -24.70 1.30 0.29
C ALA A 190 -23.99 2.61 0.66
N TYR A 191 -23.03 3.12 -0.13
CA TYR A 191 -22.46 4.45 0.08
C TYR A 191 -23.51 5.57 0.01
N GLN A 192 -24.42 5.51 -0.95
CA GLN A 192 -25.52 6.47 -1.09
C GLN A 192 -26.44 6.45 0.14
N HIS A 193 -26.75 5.26 0.65
CA HIS A 193 -27.55 5.09 1.86
C HIS A 193 -26.84 5.71 3.07
N VAL A 194 -25.55 5.42 3.25
CA VAL A 194 -24.75 5.96 4.37
C VAL A 194 -24.67 7.48 4.32
N ALA A 195 -24.49 8.07 3.14
CA ALA A 195 -24.47 9.52 2.96
C ALA A 195 -25.75 10.22 3.42
N ARG A 196 -26.89 9.51 3.36
CA ARG A 196 -28.22 10.00 3.77
C ARG A 196 -28.61 9.59 5.20
N SER A 197 -27.80 8.75 5.85
CA SER A 197 -28.09 8.23 7.17
C SER A 197 -27.80 9.25 8.27
N LYS A 198 -28.33 9.01 9.48
CA LYS A 198 -28.02 9.83 10.66
C LYS A 198 -26.56 9.70 11.12
N ASP A 199 -25.88 8.61 10.75
CA ASP A 199 -24.46 8.38 11.05
C ASP A 199 -23.66 8.08 9.76
N PRO A 200 -23.28 9.12 9.01
CA PRO A 200 -22.51 8.98 7.78
C PRO A 200 -21.02 8.70 8.02
N ARG A 201 -20.60 8.43 9.26
CA ARG A 201 -19.19 8.34 9.66
C ARG A 201 -18.68 6.92 9.46
N ARG A 202 -17.52 6.78 8.83
CA ARG A 202 -16.85 5.50 8.53
C ARG A 202 -15.35 5.65 8.79
N SER A 203 -14.60 4.55 8.72
CA SER A 203 -13.14 4.61 8.86
C SER A 203 -12.40 3.63 7.94
N PHE A 204 -11.17 3.99 7.59
CA PHE A 204 -10.27 3.13 6.81
C PHE A 204 -9.66 2.07 7.72
N GLN A 205 -9.83 0.78 7.39
CA GLN A 205 -9.27 -0.31 8.22
C GLN A 205 -7.78 -0.53 7.98
N ALA A 206 -7.32 -0.32 6.76
CA ALA A 206 -5.92 -0.48 6.35
C ALA A 206 -5.30 0.86 5.96
N PHE A 207 -3.99 0.84 5.67
CA PHE A 207 -3.36 1.93 4.96
C PHE A 207 -4.11 2.17 3.65
N THR A 208 -4.45 3.43 3.38
CA THR A 208 -5.13 3.81 2.15
C THR A 208 -4.24 4.78 1.41
N SER A 209 -3.79 4.36 0.22
CA SER A 209 -3.01 5.21 -0.67
C SER A 209 -3.96 6.15 -1.39
N CYS A 210 -3.62 7.43 -1.43
CA CYS A 210 -4.32 8.47 -2.15
C CYS A 210 -3.34 9.24 -3.03
N SER A 211 -3.85 9.99 -3.99
CA SER A 211 -3.05 10.89 -4.82
C SER A 211 -3.58 12.30 -4.68
N ARG A 212 -2.68 13.29 -4.60
CA ARG A 212 -3.05 14.70 -4.80
C ARG A 212 -3.39 15.01 -6.24
N ASN A 213 -2.87 14.22 -7.17
CA ASN A 213 -3.13 14.36 -8.59
C ASN A 213 -4.40 13.62 -8.99
N ARG A 214 -5.53 14.35 -8.99
CA ARG A 214 -6.84 13.82 -9.39
C ARG A 214 -6.82 13.16 -10.77
N ALA A 215 -6.10 13.73 -11.73
CA ALA A 215 -6.04 13.19 -13.09
C ALA A 215 -5.38 11.82 -13.15
N LYS A 216 -4.47 11.49 -12.22
CA LYS A 216 -3.91 10.13 -12.08
C LYS A 216 -4.93 9.17 -11.46
N ALA A 217 -5.56 9.57 -10.36
CA ALA A 217 -6.55 8.73 -9.68
C ALA A 217 -7.79 8.43 -10.54
N GLU A 218 -8.21 9.38 -11.38
CA GLU A 218 -9.38 9.22 -12.24
C GLU A 218 -9.23 8.21 -13.37
N GLN A 219 -8.01 7.75 -13.69
CA GLN A 219 -7.76 6.76 -14.75
C GLN A 219 -8.25 5.35 -14.40
N PHE A 220 -8.65 5.13 -13.14
CA PHE A 220 -8.80 3.81 -12.56
C PHE A 220 -10.20 3.55 -11.99
N GLY A 221 -10.69 2.32 -12.12
CA GLY A 221 -11.97 1.85 -11.57
C GLY A 221 -13.23 2.56 -12.10
N ASN A 222 -14.40 2.18 -11.58
CA ASN A 222 -15.70 2.84 -11.84
C ASN A 222 -16.12 3.85 -10.77
N ALA A 223 -15.27 4.08 -9.77
CA ALA A 223 -15.53 5.04 -8.70
C ALA A 223 -14.29 5.87 -8.39
N LEU A 224 -14.50 7.14 -8.04
CA LEU A 224 -13.49 8.07 -7.54
C LEU A 224 -13.85 8.49 -6.12
N PHE A 225 -12.95 8.27 -5.17
CA PHE A 225 -13.08 8.81 -3.82
C PHE A 225 -12.36 10.15 -3.74
N VAL A 226 -13.09 11.20 -3.37
CA VAL A 226 -12.55 12.55 -3.19
C VAL A 226 -12.54 12.87 -1.71
N LEU A 227 -11.38 12.74 -1.07
CA LEU A 227 -11.21 13.04 0.34
C LEU A 227 -10.77 14.50 0.54
N ASN A 228 -11.64 15.29 1.15
CA ASN A 228 -11.28 16.59 1.71
C ASN A 228 -10.64 16.36 3.10
N ALA A 229 -9.31 16.30 3.12
CA ALA A 229 -8.55 16.26 4.35
C ALA A 229 -8.20 17.70 4.79
N GLU A 230 -8.55 18.07 6.02
CA GLU A 230 -8.09 19.34 6.57
C GLU A 230 -6.56 19.42 6.50
N ASN A 231 -6.06 20.55 5.99
CA ASN A 231 -4.65 20.81 5.74
C ASN A 231 -3.87 21.13 7.03
N ARG A 232 -4.20 20.45 8.14
CA ARG A 232 -3.44 20.57 9.37
C ARG A 232 -2.20 19.70 9.18
N ILE A 233 -1.06 20.35 9.08
CA ILE A 233 0.27 19.74 9.07
C ILE A 233 0.74 19.70 10.53
N SER A 234 0.71 18.52 11.14
CA SER A 234 1.34 18.29 12.43
C SER A 234 2.06 16.97 12.30
N TYR A 235 3.16 16.75 12.99
CA TYR A 235 3.84 15.44 12.99
C TYR A 235 2.93 14.30 13.53
N ARG A 236 1.78 14.65 14.13
CA ARG A 236 0.69 13.72 14.46
C ARG A 236 -0.32 13.56 13.33
N THR A 237 -0.22 14.24 12.19
CA THR A 237 -1.24 14.26 11.13
C THR A 237 -1.10 13.05 10.23
N LEU A 238 -1.81 12.00 10.62
CA LEU A 238 -2.82 11.22 9.89
C LEU A 238 -2.63 10.88 8.40
N ASN A 239 -2.19 11.85 7.59
CA ASN A 239 -1.98 11.76 6.16
C ASN A 239 -0.51 12.12 5.90
N MET A 240 0.26 11.17 5.40
CA MET A 240 1.69 11.34 5.18
C MET A 240 1.96 11.54 3.70
N ASP A 241 2.53 12.68 3.31
CA ASP A 241 3.08 12.83 1.97
C ASP A 241 4.32 11.93 1.87
N ILE A 242 4.21 10.90 1.04
CA ILE A 242 5.28 9.93 0.81
C ILE A 242 5.77 9.99 -0.64
N SER A 243 5.36 10.99 -1.41
CA SER A 243 5.76 11.15 -2.81
C SER A 243 7.27 11.17 -2.99
N ALA A 244 7.99 11.89 -2.11
CA ALA A 244 9.45 11.99 -2.14
C ALA A 244 10.19 10.67 -1.78
N LEU A 245 9.50 9.74 -1.11
CA LEU A 245 10.03 8.43 -0.73
C LEU A 245 9.57 7.31 -1.67
N SER A 246 8.64 7.62 -2.58
CA SER A 246 8.02 6.64 -3.46
C SER A 246 8.89 6.38 -4.68
N THR A 247 8.86 5.14 -5.16
CA THR A 247 9.38 4.80 -6.50
C THR A 247 8.52 5.37 -7.64
N TYR A 248 7.37 5.96 -7.29
CA TYR A 248 6.41 6.57 -8.20
C TYR A 248 6.06 8.01 -7.77
N PRO A 249 7.03 8.94 -7.80
CA PRO A 249 6.86 10.29 -7.26
C PRO A 249 5.76 11.10 -7.97
N ASP A 250 5.56 10.87 -9.27
CA ASP A 250 4.54 11.55 -10.09
C ASP A 250 3.10 11.17 -9.69
N GLU A 251 2.93 10.11 -8.90
CA GLU A 251 1.63 9.75 -8.32
C GLU A 251 1.24 10.68 -7.16
N GLU A 252 2.15 11.54 -6.68
CA GLU A 252 1.94 12.47 -5.58
C GLU A 252 1.24 11.82 -4.38
N GLU A 253 1.82 10.70 -3.93
CA GLU A 253 1.19 9.81 -2.96
C GLU A 253 1.03 10.42 -1.58
N ILE A 254 -0.20 10.34 -1.07
CA ILE A 254 -0.54 10.60 0.32
C ILE A 254 -0.99 9.28 0.95
N LEU A 255 -0.32 8.85 2.00
CA LEU A 255 -0.66 7.64 2.75
C LEU A 255 -1.52 7.97 3.96
N ILE A 256 -2.76 7.47 3.95
CA ILE A 256 -3.69 7.57 5.07
C ILE A 256 -3.49 6.36 5.97
N ARG A 257 -3.37 6.60 7.28
CA ARG A 257 -3.20 5.54 8.27
C ARG A 257 -4.49 4.75 8.55
N PRO A 258 -4.38 3.46 8.95
CA PRO A 258 -5.47 2.70 9.55
C PRO A 258 -6.19 3.44 10.68
N GLY A 259 -7.49 3.18 10.81
CA GLY A 259 -8.40 3.73 11.82
C GLY A 259 -8.85 5.17 11.55
N ARG A 260 -8.54 5.74 10.38
CA ARG A 260 -8.91 7.12 10.07
C ARG A 260 -10.39 7.24 9.77
N SER A 261 -11.07 8.06 10.56
CA SER A 261 -12.50 8.31 10.39
C SER A 261 -12.76 9.46 9.41
N PHE A 262 -13.81 9.30 8.61
CA PHE A 262 -14.29 10.29 7.66
C PHE A 262 -15.82 10.21 7.58
N LYS A 263 -16.42 11.28 7.09
CA LYS A 263 -17.85 11.36 6.77
C LYS A 263 -18.03 11.17 5.27
N ILE A 264 -18.97 10.33 4.86
CA ILE A 264 -19.42 10.31 3.47
C ILE A 264 -20.44 11.44 3.31
N GLU A 265 -20.08 12.48 2.57
CA GLU A 265 -20.93 13.67 2.40
C GLU A 265 -22.03 13.43 1.36
N ARG A 266 -21.63 12.87 0.21
CA ARG A 266 -22.53 12.60 -0.91
C ARG A 266 -21.88 11.66 -1.91
N VAL A 267 -22.72 11.08 -2.75
CA VAL A 267 -22.33 10.25 -3.89
C VAL A 267 -23.00 10.81 -5.13
N GLU A 268 -22.21 11.07 -6.16
CA GLU A 268 -22.65 11.58 -7.45
C GLU A 268 -22.29 10.60 -8.56
N PHE A 269 -22.91 10.75 -9.73
CA PHE A 269 -22.55 9.99 -10.93
C PHE A 269 -22.19 10.95 -12.06
N ASP A 270 -20.94 10.91 -12.50
CA ASP A 270 -20.44 11.64 -13.65
C ASP A 270 -20.78 10.83 -14.91
N LYS A 271 -21.81 11.28 -15.63
CA LYS A 271 -22.26 10.65 -16.87
C LYS A 271 -21.22 10.71 -17.98
N THR A 272 -20.41 11.76 -18.02
CA THR A 272 -19.39 11.97 -19.05
C THR A 272 -18.25 10.98 -18.87
N LYS A 273 -17.85 10.74 -17.62
CA LYS A 273 -16.78 9.79 -17.28
C LYS A 273 -17.28 8.38 -16.96
N ASN A 274 -18.59 8.16 -16.97
CA ASN A 274 -19.25 6.93 -16.53
C ASN A 274 -18.72 6.43 -15.17
N LYS A 275 -18.66 7.34 -14.19
CA LYS A 275 -17.96 7.10 -12.91
C LYS A 275 -18.74 7.65 -11.71
N HIS A 276 -18.81 6.88 -10.64
CA HIS A 276 -19.33 7.36 -9.37
C HIS A 276 -18.30 8.21 -8.63
N ILE A 277 -18.70 9.36 -8.10
CA ILE A 277 -17.82 10.22 -7.28
C ILE A 277 -18.33 10.20 -5.85
N ILE A 278 -17.51 9.69 -4.93
CA ILE A 278 -17.83 9.55 -3.51
C ILE A 278 -17.02 10.59 -2.74
N TYR A 279 -17.71 11.59 -2.21
CA TYR A 279 -17.09 12.70 -1.49
C TYR A 279 -16.97 12.38 -0.01
N LEU A 280 -15.75 12.45 0.51
CA LEU A 280 -15.41 12.17 1.90
C LEU A 280 -14.86 13.42 2.57
N THR A 281 -15.19 13.64 3.83
CA THR A 281 -14.57 14.69 4.67
C THR A 281 -13.88 14.03 5.87
N SER A 282 -12.61 14.34 6.11
CA SER A 282 -11.92 13.83 7.30
C SER A 282 -12.59 14.36 8.57
N ILE A 283 -12.75 13.50 9.58
CA ILE A 283 -13.27 13.91 10.89
C ILE A 283 -12.10 14.08 11.85
N SER A 284 -12.03 15.21 12.55
CA SER A 284 -11.00 15.43 13.56
C SER A 284 -11.27 14.55 14.78
N THR A 285 -10.21 14.09 15.46
CA THR A 285 -10.38 13.29 16.69
C THR A 285 -11.02 14.07 17.84
N SER A 286 -11.09 15.41 17.76
CA SER A 286 -11.81 16.25 18.72
C SER A 286 -13.33 16.22 18.52
N ASP A 287 -13.80 15.89 17.31
CA ASP A 287 -15.24 15.80 16.99
C ASP A 287 -15.80 14.37 17.18
N ALA A 288 -14.95 13.45 17.64
CA ALA A 288 -15.29 12.04 17.85
C ALA A 288 -15.68 11.70 19.30
N ASN A 289 -15.75 12.71 20.18
CA ASN A 289 -16.19 12.59 21.58
C ASN A 289 -17.51 13.32 21.79
#